data_AF-A0A223NXJ1-F1
#
_entry.id   AF-A0A223NXJ1-F1
#
_cell.length_a   1.000
_cell.length_b   1.000
_cell.length_c   1.000
_cell.angle_alpha   90.00
_cell.angle_beta   90.00
_cell.angle_gamma   90.00
#
_symmetry.space_group_name_H-M   'P 1'
#
loop_
_entity.id
_entity.type
_entity.pdbx_description
1 polymer ?
#
loop_
_entity_poly.entity_id
_entity_poly.type
_entity_poly.pdbx_seq_one_letter_code
_entity_poly.pdbx_strand_id
1 'polypeptide(L)'
;MIASSAIDSGGWGEFVAGLRSWTVSVNGNLLLEAVGSDIKALIQSGYINQLPMFAEFSTRPSSDIQLKFSGAVLFNTASISAASTGVANWTATLQGTGKLTPTYQDFSLLIDSMPSEALYPIIVDESGGFTT
;
A
#
# COMPACT_ATOMS: atom_id res chain seq x y z
N MET A 1 -14.87 -30.57 -0.77
CA MET A 1 -15.94 -30.91 0.18
C MET A 1 -16.95 -29.77 0.11
N ILE A 2 -18.12 -30.00 -0.48
CA ILE A 2 -19.16 -28.97 -0.65
C ILE A 2 -19.86 -28.80 0.70
N ALA A 3 -20.01 -27.56 1.17
CA ALA A 3 -20.83 -27.28 2.34
C ALA A 3 -22.28 -27.59 1.98
N SER A 4 -22.84 -28.61 2.62
CA SER A 4 -24.28 -28.73 2.81
C SER A 4 -24.74 -27.39 3.37
N SER A 5 -25.51 -26.60 2.61
CA SER A 5 -26.25 -25.46 3.15
C SER A 5 -27.01 -25.97 4.36
N ALA A 6 -26.54 -25.67 5.57
CA ALA A 6 -26.99 -26.37 6.76
C ALA A 6 -28.47 -26.03 6.96
N ILE A 7 -29.29 -27.07 7.03
CA ILE A 7 -30.75 -26.98 7.20
C ILE A 7 -31.10 -26.27 8.54
N ASP A 8 -30.11 -26.11 9.43
CA ASP A 8 -30.20 -25.49 10.76
C ASP A 8 -29.66 -24.05 10.84
N SER A 9 -29.22 -23.44 9.73
CA SER A 9 -28.61 -22.10 9.72
C SER A 9 -29.60 -20.94 9.95
N GLY A 10 -30.89 -21.23 10.15
CA GLY A 10 -31.91 -20.23 10.49
C GLY A 10 -32.10 -19.14 9.42
N GLY A 11 -31.69 -19.39 8.18
CA GLY A 11 -31.73 -18.42 7.08
C GLY A 11 -30.51 -17.50 6.97
N TRP A 12 -29.47 -17.71 7.79
CA TRP A 12 -28.21 -16.97 7.67
C TRP A 12 -27.32 -17.55 6.57
N GLY A 13 -26.65 -16.66 5.84
CA GLY A 13 -25.65 -17.07 4.85
C GLY A 13 -24.41 -17.66 5.53
N GLU A 14 -24.12 -18.93 5.27
CA GLU A 14 -22.90 -19.59 5.74
C GLU A 14 -21.79 -19.44 4.71
N PHE A 15 -20.60 -19.01 5.17
CA PHE A 15 -19.44 -18.83 4.32
C PHE A 15 -18.27 -19.65 4.83
N VAL A 16 -17.63 -20.41 3.94
CA VAL A 16 -16.34 -21.06 4.20
C VAL A 16 -15.24 -20.12 3.74
N ALA A 17 -14.16 -20.02 4.53
CA ALA A 17 -13.00 -19.22 4.17
C ALA A 17 -12.42 -19.69 2.82
N GLY A 18 -12.49 -18.82 1.81
CA GLY A 18 -11.95 -19.06 0.48
C GLY A 18 -10.54 -18.52 0.29
N LEU A 19 -9.95 -18.84 -0.87
CA LEU A 19 -8.68 -18.24 -1.29
C LEU A 19 -8.87 -16.75 -1.59
N ARG A 20 -7.89 -15.94 -1.18
CA ARG A 20 -7.83 -14.51 -1.49
C ARG A 20 -6.71 -14.25 -2.47
N SER A 21 -6.98 -13.45 -3.48
CA SER A 21 -6.02 -12.97 -4.46
C SER A 21 -5.99 -11.45 -4.48
N TRP A 22 -4.88 -10.88 -4.93
CA TRP A 22 -4.73 -9.44 -5.11
C TRP A 22 -3.99 -9.15 -6.42
N THR A 23 -4.24 -7.96 -6.96
CA THR A 23 -3.67 -7.50 -8.23
C THR A 23 -3.27 -6.04 -8.11
N VAL A 24 -2.20 -5.67 -8.80
CA VAL A 24 -1.75 -4.28 -8.93
C VAL A 24 -1.97 -3.85 -10.37
N SER A 25 -2.63 -2.70 -10.55
CA SER A 25 -2.77 -2.08 -11.87
C SER A 25 -1.95 -0.81 -11.89
N VAL A 26 -1.07 -0.69 -12.88
CA VAL A 26 -0.22 0.47 -13.12
C VAL A 26 -0.72 1.14 -14.39
N ASN A 27 -0.96 2.45 -14.31
CA ASN A 27 -1.23 3.30 -15.46
C ASN A 27 -0.41 4.58 -15.24
N GLY A 28 0.51 4.88 -16.16
CA GLY A 28 1.34 6.05 -16.05
C GLY A 28 2.00 6.44 -17.36
N ASN A 29 2.48 7.68 -17.39
CA ASN A 29 3.24 8.21 -18.50
C ASN A 29 4.62 7.55 -18.54
N LEU A 30 5.03 7.04 -19.69
CA LEU A 30 6.35 6.47 -19.92
C LEU A 30 7.33 7.60 -20.23
N LEU A 31 8.16 7.95 -19.25
CA LEU A 31 9.23 8.93 -19.40
C LEU A 31 10.58 8.20 -19.47
N LEU A 32 11.21 8.20 -20.66
CA LEU A 32 12.46 7.48 -20.91
C LEU A 32 13.70 8.11 -20.25
N GLU A 33 13.63 9.40 -19.90
CA GLU A 33 14.79 10.18 -19.41
C GLU A 33 14.83 10.38 -17.88
N ALA A 34 13.83 9.93 -17.12
CA ALA A 34 13.72 10.30 -15.72
C ALA A 34 13.88 9.12 -14.74
N VAL A 35 15.02 9.17 -14.04
CA VAL A 35 15.27 8.74 -12.65
C VAL A 35 15.42 7.24 -12.35
N GLY A 36 16.68 6.79 -12.27
CA GLY A 36 17.22 5.96 -11.17
C GLY A 36 16.80 4.49 -11.04
N SER A 37 15.63 4.09 -11.53
CA SER A 37 15.17 2.69 -11.53
C SER A 37 14.80 2.31 -12.96
N ASP A 38 15.65 1.49 -13.56
CA ASP A 38 15.61 1.18 -14.98
C ASP A 38 14.30 0.46 -15.34
N ILE A 39 13.31 1.21 -15.85
CA ILE A 39 12.02 0.63 -16.29
C ILE A 39 12.23 -0.46 -17.34
N LYS A 40 13.34 -0.38 -18.09
CA LYS A 40 13.79 -1.44 -19.01
C LYS A 40 14.13 -2.71 -18.25
N ALA A 41 14.82 -2.63 -17.12
CA ALA A 41 15.11 -3.78 -16.28
C ALA A 41 13.84 -4.39 -15.69
N LEU A 42 12.88 -3.57 -15.26
CA LEU A 42 11.57 -4.04 -14.79
C LEU A 42 10.78 -4.76 -15.90
N ILE A 43 10.75 -4.20 -17.12
CA ILE A 43 10.09 -4.84 -18.26
C ILE A 43 10.85 -6.13 -18.66
N GLN A 44 12.18 -6.09 -18.75
CA GLN A 44 12.98 -7.23 -19.15
C GLN A 44 12.88 -8.38 -18.13
N SER A 45 13.10 -8.10 -16.86
CA SER A 45 13.09 -9.13 -15.81
C SER A 45 11.68 -9.58 -15.47
N GLY A 46 10.76 -8.65 -15.26
CA GLY A 46 9.40 -8.94 -14.82
C GLY A 46 8.49 -9.41 -15.94
N TYR A 47 8.45 -8.70 -17.07
CA TYR A 47 7.49 -9.00 -18.15
C TYR A 47 8.04 -9.98 -19.19
N ILE A 48 9.27 -9.79 -19.69
CA ILE A 48 9.85 -10.65 -20.73
C ILE A 48 10.32 -11.98 -20.13
N ASN A 49 11.13 -11.93 -19.06
CA ASN A 49 11.71 -13.12 -18.44
C ASN A 49 10.76 -13.78 -17.42
N GLN A 50 9.63 -13.15 -17.10
CA GLN A 50 8.62 -13.67 -16.15
C GLN A 50 9.20 -14.02 -14.77
N LEU A 51 10.17 -13.24 -14.31
CA LEU A 51 10.77 -13.42 -12.99
C LEU A 51 9.87 -12.78 -11.91
N PRO A 52 9.71 -13.44 -10.75
CA PRO A 52 8.99 -12.85 -9.62
C PRO A 52 9.62 -11.53 -9.19
N MET A 53 8.78 -10.51 -9.03
CA MET A 53 9.17 -9.20 -8.53
C MET A 53 8.53 -8.94 -7.17
N PHE A 54 9.02 -7.94 -6.45
CA PHE A 54 8.41 -7.50 -5.20
C PHE A 54 7.77 -6.13 -5.41
N ALA A 55 6.47 -6.04 -5.14
CA ALA A 55 5.73 -4.79 -5.20
C ALA A 55 5.57 -4.21 -3.80
N GLU A 56 5.71 -2.89 -3.72
CA GLU A 56 5.49 -2.11 -2.51
C GLU A 56 4.69 -0.86 -2.86
N PHE A 57 3.65 -0.59 -2.09
CA PHE A 57 2.89 0.64 -2.19
C PHE A 57 2.60 1.15 -0.79
N SER A 58 2.85 2.44 -0.58
CA SER A 58 2.62 3.11 0.69
C SER A 58 1.70 4.30 0.50
N THR A 59 1.01 4.68 1.57
CA THR A 59 0.44 6.02 1.67
C THR A 59 1.57 7.06 1.58
N ARG A 60 1.20 8.32 1.31
CA ARG A 60 2.15 9.43 1.20
C ARG A 60 3.14 9.37 2.38
N PRO A 61 4.46 9.43 2.13
CA PRO A 61 5.45 9.42 3.20
C PRO A 61 5.21 10.66 4.08
N SER A 62 4.65 10.44 5.26
CA SER A 62 4.66 11.41 6.36
C SER A 62 5.54 10.83 7.48
N SER A 63 5.99 11.69 8.37
CA SER A 63 6.73 11.29 9.58
C SER A 63 5.88 10.45 10.54
N ASP A 64 4.55 10.55 10.44
CA ASP A 64 3.68 10.18 11.57
C ASP A 64 2.83 8.93 11.30
N ILE A 65 2.46 8.64 10.05
CA ILE A 65 1.59 7.50 9.72
C ILE A 65 1.94 6.97 8.32
N GLN A 66 2.49 5.76 8.28
CA GLN A 66 2.73 5.05 7.03
C GLN A 66 2.00 3.71 7.03
N LEU A 67 0.95 3.61 6.22
CA LEU A 67 0.37 2.33 5.83
C LEU A 67 1.10 1.87 4.58
N LYS A 68 1.71 0.70 4.66
CA LYS A 68 2.48 0.08 3.60
C LYS A 68 1.94 -1.31 3.32
N PHE A 69 1.88 -1.66 2.05
CA PHE A 69 1.54 -3.00 1.61
C PHE A 69 2.66 -3.53 0.74
N SER A 70 2.98 -4.80 0.92
CA SER A 70 4.05 -5.43 0.18
C SER A 70 3.75 -6.90 -0.15
N GLY A 71 4.31 -7.39 -1.24
CA GLY A 71 4.14 -8.77 -1.65
C GLY A 71 4.81 -9.10 -2.98
N ALA A 72 5.02 -10.39 -3.21
CA ALA A 72 5.55 -10.89 -4.47
C ALA A 72 4.48 -10.85 -5.57
N VAL A 73 4.91 -10.48 -6.78
CA VAL A 73 4.07 -10.30 -7.96
C VAL A 73 4.71 -10.93 -9.21
N LEU A 74 3.85 -11.30 -10.15
CA LEU A 74 4.23 -11.62 -11.53
C LEU A 74 3.46 -10.70 -12.49
N PHE A 75 4.05 -10.41 -13.64
CA PHE A 75 3.34 -9.68 -14.69
C PHE A 75 2.31 -10.57 -15.36
N ASN A 76 1.06 -10.10 -15.42
CA ASN A 76 0.01 -10.74 -16.19
C ASN A 76 -0.08 -10.13 -17.59
N THR A 77 -0.19 -8.80 -17.66
CA THR A 77 -0.28 -8.05 -18.92
C THR A 77 0.53 -6.77 -18.84
N ALA A 78 1.05 -6.32 -19.98
CA ALA A 78 1.75 -5.05 -20.08
C ALA A 78 1.68 -4.50 -21.51
N SER A 79 1.45 -3.20 -21.67
CA SER A 79 1.33 -2.56 -22.98
C SER A 79 1.81 -1.11 -22.97
N ILE A 80 2.48 -0.71 -24.05
CA ILE A 80 2.83 0.68 -24.34
C ILE A 80 1.90 1.16 -25.44
N SER A 81 1.31 2.35 -25.25
CA SER A 81 0.57 3.05 -26.28
C SER A 81 1.12 4.46 -26.44
N ALA A 82 1.23 4.95 -27.67
CA ALA A 82 1.69 6.29 -27.95
C ALA A 82 0.80 6.90 -29.04
N ALA A 83 0.37 8.14 -28.83
CA ALA A 83 -0.30 8.92 -29.86
C ALA A 83 0.74 9.51 -30.83
N SER A 84 0.33 9.86 -32.04
CA SER A 84 1.19 10.55 -33.03
C SER A 84 1.77 11.87 -32.51
N THR A 85 1.09 12.47 -31.53
CA THR A 85 1.53 13.65 -30.79
C THR A 85 1.17 13.44 -29.31
N GLY A 86 2.14 13.56 -28.40
CA GLY A 86 1.90 13.45 -26.96
C GLY A 86 2.85 12.50 -26.24
N VAL A 87 2.55 12.21 -24.97
CA VAL A 87 3.35 11.34 -24.11
C VAL A 87 2.92 9.89 -24.31
N ALA A 88 3.89 8.96 -24.35
CA ALA A 88 3.60 7.54 -24.36
C ALA A 88 3.04 7.10 -23.01
N ASN A 89 2.05 6.23 -23.00
CA ASN A 89 1.47 5.65 -21.80
C ASN A 89 1.93 4.20 -21.65
N TRP A 90 2.26 3.84 -20.41
CA TRP A 90 2.51 2.48 -19.98
C TRP A 90 1.37 2.01 -19.08
N THR A 91 0.82 0.84 -19.42
CA THR A 91 -0.17 0.17 -18.59
C THR A 91 0.26 -1.26 -18.32
N ALA A 92 0.15 -1.71 -17.08
CA ALA A 92 0.46 -3.07 -16.69
C ALA A 92 -0.46 -3.59 -15.59
N THR A 93 -0.74 -4.89 -15.61
CA THR A 93 -1.40 -5.59 -14.52
C THR A 93 -0.46 -6.66 -13.98
N LEU A 94 -0.20 -6.59 -12.68
CA LEU A 94 0.58 -7.57 -11.94
C LEU A 94 -0.33 -8.38 -11.02
N GLN A 95 -0.09 -9.67 -10.93
CA GLN A 95 -0.82 -10.60 -10.07
C GLN A 95 0.01 -10.96 -8.85
N GLY A 96 -0.58 -10.86 -7.67
CA GLY A 96 0.04 -11.31 -6.43
C GLY A 96 0.19 -12.82 -6.40
N THR A 97 1.40 -13.31 -6.11
CA THR A 97 1.71 -14.75 -6.05
C THR A 97 1.69 -15.31 -4.62
N GLY A 98 1.33 -14.49 -3.64
CA GLY A 98 1.30 -14.88 -2.23
C GLY A 98 0.52 -13.91 -1.36
N LYS A 99 0.75 -13.97 -0.05
CA LYS A 99 0.08 -13.10 0.92
C LYS A 99 0.50 -11.64 0.70
N LEU A 100 -0.49 -10.76 0.60
CA LEU A 100 -0.28 -9.31 0.74
C LEU A 100 -0.03 -9.00 2.22
N THR A 101 1.11 -8.39 2.52
CA THR A 101 1.52 -8.08 3.90
C THR A 101 1.29 -6.59 4.17
N PRO A 102 0.31 -6.23 5.02
CA PRO A 102 0.19 -4.86 5.50
C PRO A 102 1.23 -4.62 6.61
N THR A 103 1.84 -3.45 6.58
CA THR A 103 2.65 -2.90 7.65
C THR A 103 2.06 -1.53 7.98
N TYR A 104 1.69 -1.34 9.24
CA TYR A 104 1.19 -0.08 9.77
C TYR A 104 2.00 0.28 11.01
N GLN A 105 2.20 1.56 11.27
CA GLN A 105 2.64 1.98 12.60
C GLN A 105 1.48 1.79 13.57
N ASP A 106 1.73 1.07 14.67
CA ASP A 106 0.73 0.79 15.70
C ASP A 106 0.49 2.06 16.51
N PHE A 107 -0.74 2.60 16.48
CA PHE A 107 -1.09 3.84 17.19
C PHE A 107 -0.85 3.74 18.71
N SER A 108 -0.92 2.54 19.27
CA SER A 108 -0.60 2.24 20.67
C SER A 108 0.84 2.59 21.03
N LEU A 109 1.82 2.34 20.15
CA LEU A 109 3.22 2.67 20.40
C LEU A 109 3.49 4.18 20.37
N LEU A 110 2.69 4.95 19.63
CA LEU A 110 2.76 6.42 19.63
C LEU A 110 2.22 6.99 20.95
N ILE A 111 1.12 6.44 21.47
CA ILE A 111 0.53 6.83 22.76
C ILE A 111 1.47 6.46 23.91
N ASP A 112 2.06 5.26 23.89
CA ASP A 112 3.02 4.80 24.90
C ASP A 112 4.37 5.54 24.85
N SER A 113 4.65 6.26 23.76
CA SER A 113 5.82 7.16 23.64
C SER A 113 5.56 8.59 24.11
N MET A 114 4.33 8.93 24.51
CA MET A 114 4.05 10.23 25.11
C MET A 114 4.75 10.31 26.47
N PRO A 115 5.51 11.39 26.75
CA PRO A 115 6.10 11.57 28.05
C PRO A 115 4.99 11.61 29.11
N SER A 116 5.26 11.04 30.29
CA SER A 116 4.29 11.06 31.38
C SER A 116 3.88 12.51 31.70
N GLU A 117 2.65 12.70 32.20
CA GLU A 117 2.11 14.03 32.49
C GLU A 117 2.98 14.85 33.46
N ALA A 118 3.84 14.17 34.23
CA ALA A 118 4.82 14.78 35.13
C ALA A 118 5.95 15.55 34.41
N LEU A 119 6.14 15.36 33.10
CA LEU A 119 7.15 16.02 32.29
C LEU A 119 6.61 17.21 31.49
N TYR A 120 5.32 17.50 31.56
CA TYR A 120 4.78 18.70 30.94
C TYR A 120 5.27 19.94 31.69
N PRO A 121 5.84 20.95 31.00
CA PRO A 121 6.26 22.17 31.66
C PRO A 121 5.03 22.87 32.26
N ILE A 122 5.09 23.14 33.56
CA ILE A 122 4.08 23.96 34.24
C ILE A 122 4.26 25.38 33.72
N ILE A 123 3.36 25.82 32.84
CA ILE A 123 3.31 27.21 32.39
C ILE A 123 2.50 27.98 33.44
N VAL A 124 3.19 28.72 34.30
CA VAL A 124 2.58 29.77 35.12
C VAL A 124 2.68 31.07 34.33
N ASP A 125 1.56 31.54 33.79
CA ASP A 125 1.47 32.87 33.18
C ASP A 125 1.37 33.92 34.30
N GLU A 126 2.47 34.62 34.57
CA GLU A 126 2.50 35.73 35.55
C GLU A 126 2.18 37.10 34.92
N SER A 127 1.66 37.19 33.68
CA SER A 127 1.38 38.48 33.02
C SER A 127 0.01 39.11 33.35
N GLY A 128 -0.54 38.81 34.53
CA GLY A 128 -1.79 39.38 35.04
C GLY A 128 -1.59 40.51 36.06
N GLY A 129 -0.72 41.50 35.79
CA GLY A 129 -0.62 42.70 36.63
C GLY A 129 -1.86 43.58 36.48
N PHE A 130 -2.70 43.67 37.52
CA PHE A 130 -3.65 44.78 37.66
C PHE A 130 -2.99 45.89 38.45
N THR A 131 -2.76 47.03 37.78
CA THR A 131 -2.40 48.31 38.39
C THR A 131 -3.57 48.89 39.16
N THR A 132 -3.31 49.33 40.40
CA THR A 132 -4.03 50.43 41.06
C THR A 132 -3.00 51.42 41.57
#